data_AF-A0A6G2DBK3-F1
#
_entry.id   AF-A0A6G2DBK3-F1
#
_cell.length_a   1.000
_cell.length_b   1.000
_cell.length_c   1.000
_cell.angle_alpha   90.00
_cell.angle_beta   90.00
_cell.angle_gamma   90.00
#
_symmetry.space_group_name_H-M   'P 1'
#
loop_
_entity.id
_entity.type
_entity.pdbx_description
1 polymer ?
#
loop_
_entity_poly.entity_id
_entity_poly.type
_entity_poly.pdbx_seq_one_letter_code
_entity_poly.pdbx_strand_id
1 'polypeptide(L)'
;MSKILVFGHQNPDSDAIGSSVAFAYLAKEAYGLDTEAVALGTPNEETAFVLNYFGVEAPRVITSAKAEGAEQVILTDHNEFQQSVSDIAEVEVYGVVDHHRVANFETASPLY
;
A
#
# COMPACT_ATOMS: atom_id res chain seq x y z
N MET A 1 -0.36 8.55 -17.03
CA MET A 1 -0.98 8.67 -15.70
C MET A 1 0.14 8.68 -14.68
N SER A 2 -0.04 9.35 -13.55
CA SER A 2 0.94 9.27 -12.45
C SER A 2 0.91 7.87 -11.85
N LYS A 3 2.06 7.39 -11.37
CA LYS A 3 2.17 6.08 -10.72
C LYS A 3 1.44 6.11 -9.37
N ILE A 4 0.61 5.11 -9.11
CA ILE A 4 -0.12 4.93 -7.85
C ILE A 4 0.59 3.86 -7.01
N LEU A 5 1.04 4.23 -5.82
CA LEU A 5 1.67 3.27 -4.91
C LEU A 5 0.60 2.56 -4.08
N VAL A 6 0.73 1.24 -3.96
CA VAL A 6 -0.16 0.39 -3.17
C VAL A 6 0.64 -0.22 -2.02
N PHE A 7 0.20 0.01 -0.79
CA PHE A 7 0.94 -0.46 0.38
C PHE A 7 0.06 -0.68 1.62
N GLY A 8 0.52 -1.60 2.47
CA GLY A 8 0.01 -1.82 3.81
C GLY A 8 0.67 -0.92 4.87
N HIS A 9 0.37 -1.18 6.14
CA HIS A 9 0.87 -0.38 7.26
C HIS A 9 2.38 -0.53 7.51
N GLN A 10 2.93 0.36 8.34
CA GLN A 10 4.28 0.23 8.92
C GLN A 10 4.41 -1.07 9.72
N ASN A 11 5.62 -1.65 9.75
CA ASN A 11 5.84 -3.00 10.29
C ASN A 11 4.88 -4.04 9.65
N PRO A 12 4.94 -4.19 8.31
CA PRO A 12 3.95 -4.96 7.58
C PRO A 12 4.01 -6.43 7.97
N ASP A 13 2.83 -7.04 8.09
CA ASP A 13 2.68 -8.48 8.21
C ASP A 13 2.34 -9.13 6.86
N SER A 14 1.93 -10.40 6.89
CA SER A 14 1.65 -11.14 5.68
C SER A 14 0.42 -10.64 4.92
N ASP A 15 -0.58 -10.08 5.60
CA ASP A 15 -1.76 -9.53 4.94
C ASP A 15 -1.43 -8.16 4.32
N ALA A 16 -0.77 -7.28 5.06
CA ALA A 16 -0.28 -6.00 4.55
C ALA A 16 0.53 -6.17 3.24
N ILE A 17 1.47 -7.11 3.18
CA ILE A 17 2.24 -7.40 1.96
C ILE A 17 1.39 -8.09 0.89
N GLY A 18 0.65 -9.14 1.26
CA GLY A 18 -0.11 -9.95 0.32
C GLY A 18 -1.22 -9.17 -0.38
N SER A 19 -2.01 -8.42 0.39
CA SER A 19 -3.07 -7.55 -0.10
C SER A 19 -2.53 -6.45 -1.02
N SER A 20 -1.39 -5.83 -0.68
CA SER A 20 -0.74 -4.81 -1.53
C SER A 20 -0.36 -5.36 -2.90
N VAL A 21 0.31 -6.52 -2.92
CA VAL A 21 0.73 -7.18 -4.17
C VAL A 21 -0.48 -7.58 -5.02
N ALA A 22 -1.48 -8.21 -4.40
CA ALA A 22 -2.68 -8.66 -5.09
C ALA A 22 -3.50 -7.49 -5.65
N PHE A 23 -3.68 -6.43 -4.85
CA PHE A 23 -4.51 -5.29 -5.25
C PHE A 23 -3.82 -4.43 -6.31
N ALA A 24 -2.49 -4.26 -6.23
CA ALA A 24 -1.74 -3.58 -7.29
C ALA A 24 -1.95 -4.28 -8.65
N TYR A 25 -1.84 -5.61 -8.68
CA TYR A 25 -2.12 -6.40 -9.88
C TYR A 25 -3.58 -6.23 -10.35
N LEU A 26 -4.56 -6.40 -9.46
CA LEU A 26 -5.98 -6.29 -9.80
C LEU A 26 -6.31 -4.91 -10.38
N ALA A 27 -5.85 -3.83 -9.74
CA ALA A 27 -6.10 -2.46 -10.18
C ALA A 27 -5.54 -2.19 -11.59
N LYS A 28 -4.36 -2.76 -11.88
CA LYS A 28 -3.74 -2.68 -13.20
C LYS A 28 -4.53 -3.45 -14.25
N GLU A 29 -4.89 -4.70 -13.97
CA GLU A 29 -5.55 -5.58 -14.94
C GLU A 29 -7.01 -5.18 -15.20
N ALA A 30 -7.76 -4.83 -14.15
CA ALA A 30 -9.18 -4.54 -14.26
C ALA A 30 -9.46 -3.12 -14.77
N TYR A 31 -8.61 -2.15 -14.42
CA TYR A 31 -8.88 -0.72 -14.66
C TYR A 31 -7.78 0.01 -15.43
N GLY A 32 -6.67 -0.66 -15.77
CA GLY A 32 -5.57 -0.05 -16.51
C GLY A 32 -4.79 0.99 -15.70
N LEU A 33 -4.86 0.95 -14.37
CA LEU A 33 -4.13 1.87 -13.50
C LEU A 33 -2.62 1.54 -13.50
N ASP A 34 -1.79 2.57 -13.45
CA ASP A 34 -0.33 2.43 -13.34
C ASP A 34 0.06 2.25 -11.85
N THR A 35 -0.09 1.03 -11.34
CA THR A 35 0.12 0.70 -9.92
C THR A 35 1.45 -0.02 -9.67
N GLU A 36 2.03 0.25 -8.51
CA GLU A 36 3.21 -0.45 -7.98
C GLU A 36 3.01 -0.81 -6.51
N ALA A 37 3.15 -2.09 -6.17
CA ALA A 37 3.16 -2.54 -4.77
C ALA A 37 4.49 -2.18 -4.11
N VAL A 38 4.43 -1.54 -2.94
CA VAL A 38 5.59 -1.16 -2.11
C VAL A 38 5.31 -1.53 -0.65
N ALA A 39 6.34 -1.52 0.20
CA ALA A 39 6.23 -1.83 1.61
C ALA A 39 6.77 -0.70 2.49
N LEU A 40 6.24 -0.58 3.71
CA LEU A 40 6.69 0.39 4.73
C LEU A 40 7.65 -0.24 5.75
N GLY A 41 8.15 -1.44 5.45
CA GLY A 41 9.12 -2.16 6.27
C GLY A 41 9.53 -3.46 5.59
N THR A 42 10.60 -4.07 6.09
CA THR A 42 11.04 -5.38 5.61
C THR A 42 10.05 -6.48 6.03
N PRO A 43 9.76 -7.47 5.18
CA PRO A 43 8.92 -8.62 5.55
C PRO A 43 9.43 -9.30 6.82
N ASN A 44 8.50 -9.73 7.69
CA ASN A 44 8.82 -10.59 8.83
C ASN A 44 9.12 -12.04 8.38
N GLU A 45 9.51 -12.92 9.30
CA GLU A 45 9.87 -14.32 8.96
C GLU A 45 8.71 -15.11 8.33
N GLU A 46 7.47 -14.90 8.78
CA GLU A 46 6.28 -15.54 8.23
C GLU A 46 6.04 -15.08 6.78
N THR A 47 6.06 -13.78 6.56
CA THR A 47 5.86 -13.20 5.22
C THR A 47 6.98 -13.57 4.28
N ALA A 48 8.23 -13.60 4.75
CA ALA A 48 9.38 -14.06 3.97
C ALA A 48 9.24 -15.54 3.58
N PHE A 49 8.72 -16.39 4.47
CA PHE A 49 8.41 -17.78 4.13
C PHE A 49 7.37 -17.86 3.00
N VAL A 50 6.28 -17.11 3.09
CA VAL A 50 5.21 -17.08 2.08
C VAL A 50 5.75 -16.62 0.72
N LEU A 51 6.47 -15.49 0.68
CA LEU A 51 7.05 -14.95 -0.56
C LEU A 51 8.01 -15.96 -1.22
N ASN A 52 8.89 -16.57 -0.44
CA ASN A 52 9.82 -17.58 -0.93
C ASN A 52 9.10 -18.84 -1.44
N TYR A 53 8.06 -19.28 -0.72
CA TYR A 53 7.29 -20.47 -1.10
C TYR A 53 6.61 -20.30 -2.46
N PHE A 54 6.07 -19.12 -2.75
CA PHE A 54 5.40 -18.82 -4.01
C PHE A 54 6.31 -18.19 -5.08
N GLY A 55 7.59 -17.93 -4.78
CA GLY A 55 8.54 -17.32 -5.71
C GLY A 55 8.18 -15.87 -6.07
N VAL A 56 7.60 -15.12 -5.12
CA VAL A 56 7.23 -13.72 -5.30
C VAL A 56 8.33 -12.83 -4.72
N GLU A 57 8.80 -11.86 -5.49
CA GLU A 57 9.76 -10.87 -5.00
C GLU A 57 9.12 -9.96 -3.95
N ALA A 58 9.83 -9.70 -2.84
CA ALA A 58 9.36 -8.79 -1.82
C ALA A 58 9.20 -7.38 -2.39
N PRO A 59 8.09 -6.67 -2.10
CA PRO A 59 7.94 -5.27 -2.48
C PRO A 59 9.09 -4.42 -1.94
N ARG A 60 9.57 -3.48 -2.74
CA ARG A 60 10.62 -2.56 -2.31
C ARG A 60 10.13 -1.68 -1.15
N VAL A 61 11.03 -1.40 -0.21
CA VAL A 61 10.72 -0.56 0.95
C VAL A 61 10.84 0.91 0.61
N ILE A 62 9.87 1.72 1.02
CA ILE A 62 9.88 3.18 0.87
C ILE A 62 9.67 3.85 2.23
N THR A 63 10.03 5.12 2.32
CA THR A 63 9.82 5.95 3.53
C THR A 63 8.95 7.17 3.27
N SER A 64 8.82 7.60 2.02
CA SER A 64 8.02 8.76 1.58
C SER A 64 7.43 8.46 0.21
N ALA A 65 6.12 8.61 0.04
CA ALA A 65 5.46 8.44 -1.25
C ALA A 65 5.83 9.57 -2.22
N LYS A 66 6.02 10.80 -1.73
CA LYS A 66 6.43 11.93 -2.59
C LYS A 66 7.85 11.81 -3.10
N ALA A 67 8.77 11.27 -2.31
CA ALA A 67 10.15 11.02 -2.76
C ALA A 67 10.20 10.03 -3.94
N GLU A 68 9.20 9.16 -4.02
CA GLU A 68 8.99 8.21 -5.12
C GLU A 68 8.25 8.82 -6.33
N GLY A 69 7.87 10.11 -6.23
CA GLY A 69 7.13 10.82 -7.27
C GLY A 69 5.65 10.44 -7.36
N ALA A 70 5.09 9.81 -6.32
CA ALA A 70 3.67 9.46 -6.29
C ALA A 70 2.81 10.66 -5.86
N GLU A 71 1.75 10.91 -6.63
CA GLU A 71 0.71 11.90 -6.28
C GLU A 71 -0.49 11.23 -5.59
N GLN A 72 -0.71 9.94 -5.89
CA GLN A 72 -1.83 9.15 -5.42
C GLN A 72 -1.35 7.83 -4.82
N VAL A 73 -2.07 7.36 -3.81
CA VAL A 73 -1.79 6.09 -3.11
C VAL A 73 -3.05 5.28 -2.88
N ILE A 74 -2.90 3.97 -2.76
CA ILE A 74 -3.96 3.06 -2.30
C ILE A 74 -3.47 2.36 -1.04
N LEU A 75 -4.29 2.44 0.01
CA LEU A 75 -3.99 1.80 1.28
C LEU A 75 -4.66 0.42 1.31
N THR A 76 -3.91 -0.61 1.66
CA THR A 76 -4.49 -1.90 2.02
C THR A 76 -4.25 -2.17 3.49
N ASP A 77 -5.17 -2.88 4.14
CA ASP A 77 -5.00 -3.39 5.51
C ASP A 77 -4.80 -2.33 6.61
N HIS A 78 -5.00 -1.05 6.29
CA HIS A 78 -5.01 0.03 7.26
C HIS A 78 -5.70 1.29 6.72
N ASN A 79 -6.08 2.17 7.64
CA ASN A 79 -6.56 3.51 7.34
C ASN A 79 -5.98 4.57 8.28
N GLU A 80 -5.67 4.25 9.54
CA GLU A 80 -5.23 5.28 10.50
C GLU A 80 -3.87 5.89 10.07
N PHE A 81 -3.80 7.21 9.84
CA PHE A 81 -2.64 7.86 9.20
C PHE A 81 -1.32 7.63 9.93
N GLN A 82 -1.35 7.52 11.26
CA GLN A 82 -0.15 7.26 12.06
C GLN A 82 0.47 5.86 11.84
N GLN A 83 -0.27 4.95 11.18
CA GLN A 83 0.23 3.63 10.78
C GLN A 83 0.78 3.62 9.34
N SER A 84 0.57 4.71 8.59
CA SER A 84 0.81 4.77 7.14
C SER A 84 2.18 5.37 6.79
N VAL A 85 2.41 5.67 5.52
CA VAL A 85 3.65 6.33 5.04
C VAL A 85 3.80 7.72 5.68
N SER A 86 5.05 8.15 5.91
CA SER A 86 5.33 9.33 6.74
C SER A 86 4.71 10.64 6.22
N ASP A 87 4.51 10.73 4.91
CA ASP A 87 3.93 11.86 4.18
C ASP A 87 2.52 11.57 3.65
N ILE A 88 1.77 10.64 4.29
CA ILE A 88 0.41 10.24 3.85
C ILE A 88 -0.55 11.43 3.72
N ALA A 89 -0.44 12.43 4.60
CA ALA A 89 -1.27 13.63 4.57
C ALA A 89 -0.96 14.57 3.39
N GLU A 90 0.12 14.31 2.66
CA GLU A 90 0.63 15.15 1.56
C GLU A 90 0.40 14.52 0.18
N VAL A 91 -0.22 13.33 0.12
CA VAL A 91 -0.60 12.62 -1.10
C VAL A 91 -2.11 12.33 -1.09
N GLU A 92 -2.70 12.12 -2.28
CA GLU A 92 -4.11 11.80 -2.37
C GLU A 92 -4.34 10.30 -2.13
N VAL A 93 -5.19 9.97 -1.14
CA VAL A 93 -5.65 8.60 -0.94
C VAL A 93 -6.72 8.29 -1.99
N TYR A 94 -6.34 7.55 -3.02
CA TYR A 94 -7.22 7.15 -4.12
C TYR A 94 -8.26 6.11 -3.66
N GLY A 95 -7.84 5.16 -2.83
CA GLY A 95 -8.69 4.09 -2.34
C GLY A 95 -8.14 3.43 -1.07
N VAL A 96 -9.03 2.75 -0.34
CA VAL A 96 -8.70 1.99 0.86
C VAL A 96 -9.39 0.63 0.80
N VAL A 97 -8.65 -0.45 1.02
CA VAL A 97 -9.19 -1.81 1.19
C VAL A 97 -8.75 -2.32 2.55
N ASP A 98 -9.66 -2.29 3.52
CA ASP A 98 -9.32 -2.53 4.92
C ASP A 98 -10.46 -3.25 5.67
N HIS A 99 -10.11 -3.97 6.72
CA HIS A 99 -11.01 -4.68 7.62
C HIS A 99 -10.91 -4.20 9.08
N HIS A 100 -10.06 -3.21 9.37
CA HIS A 100 -9.92 -2.60 10.67
C HIS A 100 -11.02 -1.56 10.95
N ARG A 101 -11.07 -1.08 12.19
CA ARG A 101 -11.89 0.08 12.53
C ARG A 101 -11.36 1.33 11.81
N VAL A 102 -12.23 2.31 11.62
CA VAL A 102 -11.84 3.60 11.04
C VAL A 102 -11.58 4.63 12.14
N ALA A 103 -10.39 5.25 12.12
CA ALA A 103 -10.02 6.36 13.01
C ALA A 103 -8.85 7.16 12.40
N ASN A 104 -8.70 8.44 12.78
CA ASN A 104 -7.58 9.30 12.35
C ASN A 104 -7.29 9.22 10.83
N PHE A 105 -8.36 9.20 10.05
CA PHE A 105 -8.35 9.08 8.60
C PHE A 105 -9.22 10.20 8.03
N GLU A 106 -8.68 10.97 7.10
CA GLU A 106 -9.39 12.04 6.41
C GLU A 106 -8.94 12.14 4.96
N THR A 107 -9.82 12.60 4.08
CA THR A 107 -9.53 12.81 2.66
C THR A 107 -10.13 14.12 2.19
N ALA A 108 -9.40 14.83 1.32
CA ALA A 108 -9.90 16.07 0.71
C ALA A 108 -10.91 15.80 -0.42
N SER A 109 -10.74 14.67 -1.11
CA SER A 109 -11.59 14.17 -2.19
C SER A 109 -12.39 12.95 -1.73
N PRO A 110 -13.57 12.67 -2.29
CA PRO A 110 -14.23 11.37 -2.10
C PRO A 110 -13.33 10.20 -2.51
N LEU A 111 -13.48 9.07 -1.82
CA LEU A 111 -12.88 7.78 -2.21
C LEU A 111 -13.66 7.14 -3.35
N TYR A 112 -12.97 6.41 -4.23
CA TYR A 112 -13.54 5.70 -5.39
C TYR A 112 -13.42 4.17 -5.25
#